data_AF-A0A934DW61-F1
#
_entry.id   AF-A0A934DW61-F1
#
_cell.length_a   1.000
_cell.length_b   1.000
_cell.length_c   1.000
_cell.angle_alpha   90.00
_cell.angle_beta   90.00
_cell.angle_gamma   90.00
#
_symmetry.space_group_name_H-M   'P 1'
#
loop_
_entity.id
_entity.type
_entity.pdbx_description
1 polymer ?
#
loop_
_entity_poly.entity_id
_entity_poly.type
_entity_poly.pdbx_seq_one_letter_code
_entity_poly.pdbx_strand_id
1 'polypeptide(L)'
;MIRNRKWASLLLLVLAVIFGVGSVVIFAGWPLGSLRVLDLQWPMGASLLWDAALSALFFVQHSGMIRKGFRRRMESVIGARYQPAIYGIASGVALAAVVLLWQPAEPMLWSLTGLWRHLAQASTLSGIGLFLWGALSLGTFDPLGVAPLTAHLRGRQPAPCPFASGGAYRLVRHPLYLAVLMLIWFVPDVTADRLLFNILWTAWMVVGTVLEESELVAEIGEPYRAYQREVPMLLPRLRIGSAAKGSWAGPRGEGYVVLQLALVALVVWGPRTWPGAPQWPQTLSYLSTAAGATLLSLGALVVIAGIAALGRNLAAVPRPKQGATLVERGPYRLVRHPMYSGAVLMAFGWALVVHSPLCIGYALLALLFFDVKARREERWLMEEVSGYGPYAQRVPRLIPFLY
;
A
#
# COMPACT_ATOMS: atom_id res chain seq x y z
N MET A 1 -3.13 -9.74 -46.94
CA MET A 1 -3.31 -9.94 -45.48
C MET A 1 -2.15 -9.42 -44.60
N ILE A 2 -0.87 -9.53 -45.01
CA ILE A 2 0.30 -9.14 -44.18
C ILE A 2 0.40 -7.61 -43.95
N ARG A 3 0.04 -6.78 -44.94
CA ARG A 3 0.10 -5.31 -44.84
C ARG A 3 -0.85 -4.74 -43.76
N ASN A 4 -2.05 -5.30 -43.61
CA ASN A 4 -3.01 -4.90 -42.56
C ASN A 4 -2.51 -5.19 -41.14
N ARG A 5 -1.75 -6.28 -40.95
CA ARG A 5 -1.22 -6.64 -39.62
C ARG A 5 -0.10 -5.71 -39.15
N LYS A 6 0.68 -5.13 -40.08
CA LYS A 6 1.71 -4.13 -39.75
C LYS A 6 1.12 -2.79 -39.32
N TRP A 7 0.10 -2.29 -40.03
CA TRP A 7 -0.60 -1.06 -39.66
C TRP A 7 -1.29 -1.15 -38.30
N ALA A 8 -1.93 -2.29 -38.00
CA ALA A 8 -2.51 -2.53 -36.68
C ALA A 8 -1.45 -2.47 -35.56
N SER A 9 -0.28 -3.09 -35.75
CA SER A 9 0.81 -3.03 -34.77
C SER A 9 1.39 -1.62 -34.60
N LEU A 10 1.49 -0.85 -35.69
CA LEU A 10 1.96 0.55 -35.64
C LEU A 10 0.96 1.44 -34.89
N LEU A 11 -0.33 1.33 -35.21
CA LEU A 11 -1.40 2.07 -34.55
C LEU A 11 -1.42 1.78 -33.05
N LEU A 12 -1.39 0.50 -32.66
CA LEU A 12 -1.36 0.10 -31.25
C LEU A 12 -0.12 0.60 -30.52
N LEU A 13 1.03 0.65 -31.19
CA LEU A 13 2.25 1.20 -30.61
C LEU A 13 2.10 2.70 -30.34
N VAL A 14 1.58 3.46 -31.31
CA VAL A 14 1.34 4.90 -31.14
C VAL A 14 0.33 5.16 -30.02
N LEU A 15 -0.79 4.43 -30.01
CA LEU A 15 -1.81 4.56 -28.96
C LEU A 15 -1.27 4.19 -27.58
N ALA A 16 -0.45 3.13 -27.47
CA ALA A 16 0.15 2.72 -26.21
C ALA A 16 1.11 3.78 -25.66
N VAL A 17 1.87 4.45 -26.52
CA VAL A 17 2.73 5.58 -26.10
C VAL A 17 1.87 6.77 -25.67
N ILE A 18 0.89 7.19 -26.48
CA ILE A 18 0.04 8.34 -26.18
C ILE A 18 -0.72 8.13 -24.87
N PHE A 19 -1.46 7.03 -24.77
CA PHE A 19 -2.30 6.78 -23.60
C PHE A 19 -1.49 6.30 -22.41
N GLY A 20 -0.48 5.44 -22.58
CA GLY A 20 0.30 4.93 -21.46
C GLY A 20 1.24 5.98 -20.86
N VAL A 21 2.07 6.64 -21.68
CA VAL A 21 2.98 7.69 -21.16
C VAL A 21 2.18 8.94 -20.79
N GLY A 22 1.25 9.36 -21.64
CA GLY A 22 0.43 10.54 -21.39
C GLY A 22 -0.36 10.45 -20.09
N SER A 23 -1.01 9.30 -19.82
CA SER A 23 -1.77 9.13 -18.58
C SER A 23 -0.87 9.15 -17.34
N VAL A 24 0.31 8.53 -17.39
CA VAL A 24 1.24 8.50 -16.25
C VAL A 24 1.81 9.90 -15.98
N VAL A 25 2.13 10.68 -17.01
CA VAL A 25 2.61 12.06 -16.85
C VAL A 25 1.52 12.95 -16.26
N ILE A 26 0.29 12.86 -16.79
CA ILE A 26 -0.85 13.61 -16.27
C ILE A 26 -1.12 13.22 -14.80
N PHE A 27 -1.10 11.92 -14.50
CA PHE A 27 -1.29 11.42 -13.14
C PHE A 27 -0.18 11.87 -12.17
N ALA A 28 1.09 11.83 -12.58
CA ALA A 28 2.21 12.26 -11.74
C ALA A 28 2.22 13.78 -11.49
N GLY A 29 1.73 14.57 -12.45
CA GLY A 29 1.60 16.03 -12.32
C GLY A 29 0.35 16.48 -11.56
N TRP A 30 -0.69 15.65 -11.50
CA TRP A 30 -1.98 15.99 -10.89
C TRP A 30 -1.95 16.27 -9.37
N PRO A 31 -1.05 15.66 -8.59
CA PRO A 31 -0.80 16.08 -7.21
C PRO A 31 -0.10 17.45 -7.07
N LEU A 32 0.63 17.89 -8.09
CA LEU A 32 1.38 19.16 -8.09
C LEU A 32 0.52 20.36 -8.52
N GLY A 33 -0.69 20.12 -9.04
CA GLY A 33 -1.65 21.16 -9.38
C GLY A 33 -3.01 20.57 -9.80
N SER A 34 -4.10 21.28 -9.51
CA SER A 34 -5.42 20.83 -9.94
C SER A 34 -5.60 21.06 -11.44
N LEU A 35 -5.37 20.02 -12.25
CA LEU A 35 -5.86 19.98 -13.62
C LEU A 35 -7.40 19.92 -13.57
N ARG A 36 -8.05 21.10 -13.51
CA ARG A 36 -9.50 21.24 -13.57
C ARG A 36 -9.93 21.27 -15.02
N VAL A 37 -10.15 20.10 -15.60
CA VAL A 37 -10.59 20.01 -17.00
C VAL A 37 -12.11 20.09 -17.09
N LEU A 38 -12.83 19.42 -16.18
CA LEU A 38 -14.28 19.38 -16.16
C LEU A 38 -14.80 19.48 -14.73
N ASP A 39 -15.47 20.58 -14.41
CA ASP A 39 -16.08 20.84 -13.11
C ASP A 39 -17.61 20.92 -13.28
N LEU A 40 -18.29 19.89 -12.79
CA LEU A 40 -19.76 19.77 -12.89
C LEU A 40 -20.49 20.49 -11.75
N GLN A 41 -19.75 21.06 -10.78
CA GLN A 41 -20.30 21.77 -9.62
C GLN A 41 -21.32 20.94 -8.84
N TRP A 42 -21.11 19.62 -8.79
CA TRP A 42 -21.99 18.71 -8.08
C TRP A 42 -21.88 18.89 -6.56
N PRO A 43 -22.96 18.60 -5.80
CA PRO A 43 -22.88 18.55 -4.36
C PRO A 43 -21.79 17.56 -3.91
N MET A 44 -21.07 17.90 -2.83
CA MET A 44 -19.94 17.12 -2.31
C MET A 44 -20.20 15.59 -2.27
N GLY A 45 -21.37 15.16 -1.78
CA GLY A 45 -21.69 13.73 -1.71
C GLY A 45 -21.74 13.04 -3.08
N ALA A 46 -22.25 13.73 -4.11
CA ALA A 46 -22.28 13.23 -5.47
C ALA A 46 -20.88 13.21 -6.11
N SER A 47 -20.06 14.25 -5.88
CA SER A 47 -18.66 14.29 -6.34
C SER A 47 -17.84 13.14 -5.74
N LEU A 48 -17.92 12.94 -4.42
CA LEU A 48 -17.20 11.86 -3.74
C LEU A 48 -17.67 10.47 -4.20
N LEU A 49 -18.96 10.27 -4.43
CA LEU A 49 -19.48 9.01 -4.94
C LEU A 49 -19.00 8.74 -6.37
N TRP A 50 -19.00 9.77 -7.22
CA TRP A 50 -18.51 9.70 -8.59
C TRP A 50 -17.02 9.36 -8.65
N ASP A 51 -16.21 10.05 -7.86
CA ASP A 51 -14.77 9.83 -7.77
C ASP A 51 -14.40 8.45 -7.21
N ALA A 52 -15.17 7.96 -6.24
CA ALA A 52 -15.08 6.59 -5.76
C ALA A 52 -15.42 5.57 -6.86
N ALA A 53 -16.47 5.85 -7.65
CA ALA A 53 -16.86 4.99 -8.78
C ALA A 53 -15.82 5.00 -9.90
N LEU A 54 -15.23 6.16 -10.23
CA LEU A 54 -14.12 6.28 -11.18
C LEU A 54 -12.90 5.48 -10.71
N SER A 55 -12.54 5.60 -9.43
CA SER A 55 -11.44 4.83 -8.83
C SER A 55 -11.72 3.32 -8.89
N ALA A 56 -12.93 2.90 -8.50
CA ALA A 56 -13.34 1.50 -8.55
C ALA A 56 -13.32 0.94 -10.00
N LEU A 57 -13.78 1.73 -10.97
CA LEU A 57 -13.73 1.37 -12.39
C LEU A 57 -12.28 1.13 -12.84
N PHE A 58 -11.37 2.03 -12.49
CA PHE A 58 -9.95 1.86 -12.77
C PHE A 58 -9.38 0.61 -12.09
N PHE A 59 -9.67 0.39 -10.80
CA PHE A 59 -9.18 -0.79 -10.07
C PHE A 59 -9.66 -2.10 -10.69
N VAL A 60 -10.95 -2.18 -11.03
CA VAL A 60 -11.55 -3.36 -11.66
C VAL A 60 -10.95 -3.60 -13.04
N GLN A 61 -10.83 -2.55 -13.86
CA GLN A 61 -10.25 -2.66 -15.20
C GLN A 61 -8.77 -3.06 -15.13
N HIS A 62 -7.96 -2.35 -14.36
CA HIS A 62 -6.52 -2.55 -14.27
C HIS A 62 -6.18 -3.93 -13.67
N SER A 63 -6.67 -4.21 -12.45
CA SER A 63 -6.36 -5.47 -11.78
C SER A 63 -7.04 -6.66 -12.46
N GLY A 64 -8.25 -6.49 -13.00
CA GLY A 64 -8.98 -7.54 -13.70
C GLY A 64 -8.27 -8.01 -14.96
N MET A 65 -7.74 -7.08 -15.78
CA MET A 65 -7.08 -7.41 -17.04
C MET A 65 -5.71 -8.10 -16.87
N ILE A 66 -5.06 -7.92 -15.71
CA ILE A 66 -3.79 -8.60 -15.40
C ILE A 66 -4.02 -10.05 -14.96
N ARG A 67 -5.20 -10.38 -14.40
CA ARG A 67 -5.46 -11.73 -13.87
C ARG A 67 -5.31 -12.80 -14.93
N LYS A 68 -4.61 -13.87 -14.57
CA LYS A 68 -4.31 -15.03 -15.44
C LYS A 68 -5.53 -15.53 -16.23
N GLY A 69 -6.71 -15.60 -15.60
CA GLY A 69 -7.94 -16.03 -16.26
C GLY A 69 -8.43 -15.08 -17.35
N PHE A 70 -8.56 -13.78 -17.03
CA PHE A 70 -8.98 -12.77 -18.00
C PHE A 70 -7.95 -12.58 -19.10
N ARG A 71 -6.67 -12.51 -18.73
CA ARG A 71 -5.54 -12.43 -19.66
C ARG A 71 -5.57 -13.56 -20.69
N ARG A 72 -5.68 -14.83 -20.27
CA ARG A 72 -5.78 -15.98 -21.20
C ARG A 72 -6.98 -15.88 -22.14
N ARG A 73 -8.13 -15.42 -21.63
CA ARG A 73 -9.34 -15.22 -22.45
C ARG A 73 -9.15 -14.10 -23.47
N MET A 74 -8.45 -13.02 -23.13
CA MET A 74 -8.08 -12.00 -24.11
C MET A 74 -7.11 -12.58 -25.14
N GLU A 75 -6.06 -13.25 -24.69
CA GLU A 75 -5.03 -13.82 -25.56
C GLU A 75 -5.63 -14.79 -26.59
N SER A 76 -6.70 -15.53 -26.25
CA SER A 76 -7.40 -16.40 -27.20
C SER A 76 -8.24 -15.65 -28.24
N VAL A 77 -8.74 -14.46 -27.92
CA VAL A 77 -9.59 -13.64 -28.82
C VAL A 77 -8.76 -12.71 -29.70
N ILE A 78 -7.87 -11.92 -29.08
CA ILE A 78 -7.09 -10.89 -29.77
C ILE A 78 -5.68 -11.38 -30.13
N GLY A 79 -5.18 -12.45 -29.51
CA GLY A 79 -3.81 -12.95 -29.71
C GLY A 79 -2.81 -12.38 -28.70
N ALA A 80 -1.92 -13.26 -28.21
CA ALA A 80 -0.92 -12.94 -27.18
C ALA A 80 -0.01 -11.74 -27.51
N ARG A 81 0.22 -11.46 -28.79
CA ARG A 81 1.05 -10.33 -29.25
C ARG A 81 0.44 -8.95 -28.99
N TYR A 82 -0.89 -8.83 -29.01
CA TYR A 82 -1.58 -7.53 -28.90
C TYR A 82 -2.07 -7.28 -27.48
N GLN A 83 -2.18 -8.34 -26.66
CA GLN A 83 -2.73 -8.25 -25.32
C GLN A 83 -2.00 -7.22 -24.43
N PRO A 84 -0.65 -7.19 -24.36
CA PRO A 84 0.02 -6.24 -23.48
C PRO A 84 -0.22 -4.78 -23.88
N ALA A 85 -0.15 -4.45 -25.18
CA ALA A 85 -0.41 -3.11 -25.68
C ALA A 85 -1.86 -2.67 -25.48
N ILE A 86 -2.83 -3.55 -25.75
CA ILE A 86 -4.26 -3.25 -25.53
C ILE A 86 -4.54 -3.04 -24.05
N TYR A 87 -3.93 -3.84 -23.18
CA TYR A 87 -3.97 -3.64 -21.73
C TYR A 87 -3.39 -2.28 -21.33
N GLY A 88 -2.22 -1.91 -21.86
CA GLY A 88 -1.59 -0.61 -21.60
C GLY A 88 -2.46 0.57 -22.05
N ILE A 89 -3.04 0.49 -23.24
CA ILE A 89 -3.97 1.50 -23.77
C ILE A 89 -5.21 1.61 -22.90
N ALA A 90 -5.88 0.49 -22.61
CA ALA A 90 -7.11 0.48 -21.81
C ALA A 90 -6.86 1.04 -20.40
N SER A 91 -5.75 0.65 -19.77
CA SER A 91 -5.34 1.17 -18.46
C SER A 91 -4.97 2.65 -18.52
N GLY A 92 -4.30 3.10 -19.58
CA GLY A 92 -3.97 4.51 -19.77
C GLY A 92 -5.20 5.38 -19.98
N VAL A 93 -6.18 4.91 -20.76
CA VAL A 93 -7.48 5.59 -20.94
C VAL A 93 -8.24 5.66 -19.62
N ALA A 94 -8.32 4.55 -18.88
CA ALA A 94 -9.00 4.53 -17.58
C ALA A 94 -8.31 5.46 -16.57
N LEU A 95 -6.98 5.47 -16.51
CA LEU A 95 -6.21 6.37 -15.66
C LEU A 95 -6.40 7.84 -16.05
N ALA A 96 -6.38 8.15 -17.34
CA ALA A 96 -6.67 9.49 -17.84
C ALA A 96 -8.10 9.92 -17.49
N ALA A 97 -9.08 9.02 -17.60
CA ALA A 97 -10.45 9.30 -17.20
C ALA A 97 -10.56 9.63 -15.71
N VAL A 98 -9.86 8.90 -14.83
CA VAL A 98 -9.79 9.24 -13.40
C VAL A 98 -9.31 10.66 -13.19
N VAL A 99 -8.23 11.09 -13.86
CA VAL A 99 -7.67 12.44 -13.65
C VAL A 99 -8.53 13.53 -14.29
N LEU A 100 -9.02 13.31 -15.51
CA LEU A 100 -9.72 14.33 -16.30
C LEU A 100 -11.17 14.53 -15.88
N LEU A 101 -11.83 13.49 -15.36
CA LEU A 101 -13.25 13.52 -14.94
C LEU A 101 -13.41 13.66 -13.42
N TRP A 102 -12.32 13.82 -12.69
CA TRP A 102 -12.33 13.98 -11.24
C TRP A 102 -13.10 15.22 -10.81
N GLN A 103 -13.97 15.09 -9.81
CA GLN A 103 -14.79 16.19 -9.31
C GLN A 103 -14.25 16.73 -7.98
N PRO A 104 -13.63 17.92 -7.95
CA PRO A 104 -13.07 18.46 -6.72
C PRO A 104 -14.15 18.66 -5.66
N ALA A 105 -13.83 18.37 -4.40
CA ALA A 105 -14.74 18.52 -3.27
C ALA A 105 -14.21 19.58 -2.30
N GLU A 106 -14.97 20.66 -2.13
CA GLU A 106 -14.80 21.58 -1.01
C GLU A 106 -15.57 21.00 0.19
N PRO A 107 -14.97 20.89 1.39
CA PRO A 107 -13.91 21.77 1.88
C PRO A 107 -12.48 21.23 1.73
N MET A 108 -11.54 22.17 1.75
CA MET A 108 -10.16 21.89 2.15
C MET A 108 -10.19 21.28 3.54
N LEU A 109 -9.65 20.06 3.68
CA LEU A 109 -9.43 19.48 5.00
C LEU A 109 -8.24 20.21 5.59
N TRP A 110 -7.00 19.91 5.20
CA TRP A 110 -5.83 20.62 5.75
C TRP A 110 -4.88 21.14 4.69
N SER A 111 -4.10 22.14 5.09
CA SER A 111 -3.02 22.72 4.29
C SER A 111 -1.77 22.85 5.16
N LEU A 112 -0.65 22.33 4.68
CA LEU A 112 0.65 22.51 5.31
C LEU A 112 1.21 23.90 4.97
N THR A 113 1.85 24.55 5.93
CA THR A 113 2.44 25.89 5.77
C THR A 113 3.91 25.92 6.17
N GLY A 114 4.64 26.93 5.69
CA GLY A 114 6.05 27.15 6.01
C GLY A 114 6.96 25.95 5.68
N LEU A 115 7.85 25.61 6.62
CA LEU A 115 8.80 24.50 6.48
C LEU A 115 8.11 23.17 6.12
N TRP A 116 6.96 22.88 6.74
CA TRP A 116 6.25 21.61 6.52
C TRP A 116 5.71 21.47 5.09
N ARG A 117 5.27 22.57 4.48
CA ARG A 117 4.89 22.59 3.05
C ARG A 117 6.07 22.25 2.17
N HIS A 118 7.23 22.87 2.40
CA HIS A 118 8.43 22.62 1.60
C HIS A 118 8.95 21.19 1.76
N LEU A 119 8.92 20.65 2.98
CA LEU A 119 9.27 19.25 3.23
C LEU A 119 8.32 18.27 2.53
N ALA A 120 7.02 18.56 2.52
CA ALA A 120 6.01 17.76 1.82
C ALA A 120 6.21 17.81 0.29
N GLN A 121 6.45 18.99 -0.27
CA GLN A 121 6.78 19.17 -1.69
C GLN A 121 8.08 18.45 -2.08
N ALA A 122 9.14 18.56 -1.28
CA ALA A 122 10.39 17.83 -1.49
C ALA A 122 10.19 16.32 -1.43
N SER A 123 9.33 15.84 -0.53
CA SER A 123 8.96 14.43 -0.42
C SER A 123 8.19 13.95 -1.66
N THR A 124 7.27 14.77 -2.18
CA THR A 124 6.55 14.50 -3.43
C THR A 124 7.51 14.41 -4.62
N LEU A 125 8.45 15.36 -4.76
CA LEU A 125 9.46 15.36 -5.83
C LEU A 125 10.41 14.15 -5.74
N SER A 126 10.83 13.78 -4.53
CA SER A 126 11.64 12.57 -4.34
C SER A 126 10.86 11.29 -4.66
N GLY A 127 9.53 11.28 -4.48
CA GLY A 127 8.64 10.24 -4.99
C GLY A 127 8.74 10.08 -6.51
N ILE A 128 8.71 11.17 -7.28
CA ILE A 128 8.92 11.14 -8.74
C ILE A 128 10.30 10.56 -9.07
N GLY A 129 11.34 11.00 -8.37
CA GLY A 129 12.70 10.47 -8.54
C GLY A 129 12.77 8.96 -8.27
N LEU A 130 12.12 8.47 -7.20
CA LEU A 130 12.03 7.05 -6.88
C LEU A 130 11.25 6.27 -7.94
N PHE A 131 10.18 6.84 -8.49
CA PHE A 131 9.41 6.22 -9.57
C PHE A 131 10.30 6.00 -10.81
N LEU A 132 11.02 7.04 -11.24
CA LEU A 132 11.93 6.97 -12.37
C LEU A 132 13.07 5.98 -12.12
N TRP A 133 13.69 6.03 -10.95
CA TRP A 133 14.76 5.10 -10.59
C TRP A 133 14.26 3.64 -10.51
N GLY A 134 13.06 3.43 -9.96
CA GLY A 134 12.39 2.13 -9.95
C GLY A 134 12.11 1.60 -11.35
N ALA A 135 11.59 2.44 -12.24
CA ALA A 135 11.33 2.05 -13.63
C ALA A 135 12.62 1.70 -14.38
N LEU A 136 13.68 2.51 -14.22
CA LEU A 136 15.00 2.24 -14.81
C LEU A 136 15.65 0.96 -14.24
N SER A 137 15.38 0.63 -12.98
CA SER A 137 15.92 -0.57 -12.32
C SER A 137 15.32 -1.87 -12.85
N LEU A 138 14.17 -1.83 -13.53
CA LEU A 138 13.50 -2.99 -14.10
C LEU A 138 14.10 -3.47 -15.43
N GLY A 139 15.07 -2.75 -16.01
CA GLY A 139 15.81 -3.20 -17.19
C GLY A 139 14.93 -3.38 -18.43
N THR A 140 14.70 -4.62 -18.86
CA THR A 140 13.91 -4.98 -20.06
C THR A 140 12.40 -5.01 -19.84
N PHE A 141 11.93 -4.55 -18.69
CA PHE A 141 10.50 -4.45 -18.40
C PHE A 141 9.78 -3.52 -19.37
N ASP A 142 8.61 -3.96 -19.83
CA ASP A 142 7.82 -3.30 -20.86
C ASP A 142 6.51 -2.75 -20.25
N PRO A 143 6.55 -1.56 -19.62
CA PRO A 143 5.39 -0.99 -18.94
C PRO A 143 4.25 -0.64 -19.90
N LEU A 144 4.55 -0.43 -21.19
CA LEU A 144 3.58 -0.06 -22.22
C LEU A 144 3.05 -1.25 -23.00
N GLY A 145 3.63 -2.45 -22.82
CA GLY A 145 3.25 -3.65 -23.56
C GLY A 145 3.61 -3.61 -25.05
N VAL A 146 4.60 -2.80 -25.46
CA VAL A 146 4.98 -2.59 -26.86
C VAL A 146 6.14 -3.48 -27.32
N ALA A 147 6.85 -4.15 -26.42
CA ALA A 147 7.98 -5.02 -26.73
C ALA A 147 7.60 -6.17 -27.68
N PRO A 148 6.47 -6.88 -27.52
CA PRO A 148 6.06 -7.92 -28.47
C PRO A 148 5.76 -7.36 -29.88
N LEU A 149 5.20 -6.14 -29.95
CA LEU A 149 4.87 -5.48 -31.20
C LEU A 149 6.14 -5.03 -31.94
N THR A 150 7.06 -4.39 -31.23
CA THR A 150 8.34 -3.93 -31.79
C THR A 150 9.22 -5.11 -32.21
N ALA A 151 9.26 -6.19 -31.42
CA ALA A 151 9.96 -7.42 -31.78
C ALA A 151 9.39 -8.01 -33.08
N HIS A 152 8.07 -8.11 -33.21
CA HIS A 152 7.43 -8.59 -34.44
C HIS A 152 7.73 -7.70 -35.66
N LEU A 153 7.64 -6.37 -35.51
CA LEU A 153 7.94 -5.43 -36.59
C LEU A 153 9.41 -5.53 -37.06
N ARG A 154 10.32 -5.89 -36.14
CA ARG A 154 11.75 -6.09 -36.39
C ARG A 154 12.12 -7.55 -36.74
N GLY A 155 11.15 -8.46 -36.82
CA GLY A 155 11.40 -9.89 -37.08
C GLY A 155 12.17 -10.62 -35.98
N ARG A 156 12.08 -10.16 -34.73
CA ARG A 156 12.76 -10.72 -33.54
C ARG A 156 11.75 -11.35 -32.58
N GLN A 157 12.21 -12.22 -31.69
CA GLN A 157 11.42 -12.70 -30.55
C GLN A 157 11.59 -11.76 -29.33
N PRO A 158 10.56 -11.64 -28.46
CA PRO A 158 10.66 -10.86 -27.23
C PRO A 158 11.69 -11.49 -26.28
N ALA A 159 12.55 -10.67 -25.69
CA ALA A 159 13.49 -11.14 -24.67
C ALA A 159 12.74 -11.47 -23.36
N PRO A 160 13.13 -12.53 -22.63
CA PRO A 160 12.59 -12.79 -21.29
C PRO A 160 13.00 -11.66 -20.33
N CYS A 161 12.08 -11.26 -19.45
CA CYS A 161 12.36 -10.28 -18.41
C CYS A 161 13.00 -11.02 -17.21
N PRO A 162 14.27 -10.75 -16.87
CA PRO A 162 14.89 -11.36 -15.71
C PRO A 162 14.26 -10.81 -14.41
N PHE A 163 14.36 -11.59 -13.35
CA PHE A 163 13.98 -11.16 -12.00
C PHE A 163 14.83 -9.95 -11.56
N ALA A 164 14.18 -8.81 -11.30
CA ALA A 164 14.84 -7.59 -10.89
C ALA A 164 14.98 -7.51 -9.37
N SER A 165 16.23 -7.55 -8.88
CA SER A 165 16.58 -7.36 -7.46
C SER A 165 17.61 -6.24 -7.23
N GLY A 166 18.00 -5.54 -8.30
CA GLY A 166 18.98 -4.45 -8.28
C GLY A 166 18.37 -3.05 -8.18
N GLY A 167 19.23 -2.03 -8.02
CA GLY A 167 18.79 -0.62 -7.99
C GLY A 167 17.82 -0.30 -6.85
N ALA A 168 16.69 0.34 -7.17
CA ALA A 168 15.65 0.72 -6.20
C ALA A 168 15.04 -0.50 -5.49
N TYR A 169 15.02 -1.66 -6.15
CA TYR A 169 14.51 -2.92 -5.61
C TYR A 169 15.40 -3.48 -4.49
N ARG A 170 16.56 -2.89 -4.21
CA ARG A 170 17.35 -3.22 -3.01
C ARG A 170 16.82 -2.55 -1.74
N LEU A 171 16.07 -1.45 -1.88
CA LEU A 171 15.54 -0.67 -0.76
C LEU A 171 14.22 -1.25 -0.27
N VAL A 172 13.31 -1.47 -1.22
CA VAL A 172 11.96 -2.00 -1.02
C VAL A 172 11.61 -2.87 -2.22
N ARG A 173 10.73 -3.87 -2.04
CA ARG A 173 10.32 -4.77 -3.12
C ARG A 173 9.41 -4.12 -4.14
N HIS A 174 8.70 -3.07 -3.71
CA HIS A 174 7.69 -2.37 -4.50
C HIS A 174 8.00 -0.86 -4.58
N PRO A 175 9.14 -0.44 -5.17
CA PRO A 175 9.56 0.96 -5.18
C PRO A 175 8.63 1.87 -5.98
N LEU A 176 7.99 1.35 -7.03
CA LEU A 176 7.01 2.11 -7.82
C LEU A 176 5.74 2.40 -7.00
N TYR A 177 5.26 1.43 -6.23
CA TYR A 177 4.12 1.63 -5.32
C TYR A 177 4.48 2.61 -4.20
N LEU A 178 5.68 2.50 -3.61
CA LEU A 178 6.16 3.47 -2.62
C LEU A 178 6.22 4.88 -3.21
N ALA A 179 6.72 5.03 -4.43
CA ALA A 179 6.78 6.31 -5.11
C ALA A 179 5.39 6.94 -5.32
N VAL A 180 4.40 6.14 -5.74
CA VAL A 180 3.00 6.61 -5.85
C VAL A 180 2.43 6.97 -4.47
N LEU A 181 2.67 6.17 -3.44
CA LEU A 181 2.26 6.52 -2.07
C LEU A 181 2.86 7.85 -1.61
N MET A 182 4.13 8.11 -1.96
CA MET A 182 4.76 9.40 -1.67
C MET A 182 4.09 10.55 -2.43
N LEU A 183 3.80 10.35 -3.72
CA LEU A 183 3.14 11.33 -4.58
C LEU A 183 1.77 11.77 -4.05
N ILE A 184 1.00 10.85 -3.48
CA ILE A 184 -0.39 11.10 -3.08
C ILE A 184 -0.50 11.57 -1.63
N TRP A 185 0.35 11.09 -0.72
CA TRP A 185 0.29 11.44 0.70
C TRP A 185 1.12 12.65 1.11
N PHE A 186 2.17 13.01 0.37
CA PHE A 186 2.98 14.20 0.67
C PHE A 186 2.53 15.46 -0.06
N VAL A 187 1.31 15.47 -0.60
CA VAL A 187 0.69 16.69 -1.12
C VAL A 187 0.41 17.64 0.05
N PRO A 188 0.80 18.92 -0.04
CA PRO A 188 0.68 19.85 1.09
C PRO A 188 -0.77 20.23 1.39
N ASP A 189 -1.64 20.22 0.38
CA ASP A 189 -3.03 20.65 0.47
C ASP A 189 -3.94 19.45 0.20
N VAL A 190 -4.76 19.09 1.19
CA VAL A 190 -5.63 17.91 1.11
C VAL A 190 -7.08 18.33 1.33
N THR A 191 -7.87 18.15 0.27
CA THR A 191 -9.34 18.28 0.26
C THR A 191 -10.01 16.93 0.55
N ALA A 192 -11.34 16.93 0.73
CA ALA A 192 -12.09 15.70 1.00
C ALA A 192 -11.96 14.65 -0.11
N ASP A 193 -12.00 15.07 -1.38
CA ASP A 193 -11.79 14.19 -2.54
C ASP A 193 -10.37 13.62 -2.58
N ARG A 194 -9.35 14.43 -2.25
CA ARG A 194 -7.96 13.97 -2.20
C ARG A 194 -7.74 12.94 -1.10
N LEU A 195 -8.37 13.12 0.06
CA LEU A 195 -8.30 12.11 1.11
C LEU A 195 -8.98 10.81 0.70
N LEU A 196 -10.16 10.89 0.06
CA LEU A 196 -10.86 9.72 -0.49
C LEU A 196 -9.95 8.98 -1.50
N PHE A 197 -9.38 9.71 -2.45
CA PHE A 197 -8.43 9.20 -3.43
C PHE A 197 -7.26 8.49 -2.73
N ASN A 198 -6.59 9.15 -1.79
CA ASN A 198 -5.44 8.63 -1.07
C ASN A 198 -5.76 7.30 -0.38
N ILE A 199 -6.89 7.22 0.32
CA ILE A 199 -7.31 6.02 1.05
C ILE A 199 -7.62 4.88 0.08
N LEU A 200 -8.46 5.12 -0.93
CA LEU A 200 -8.87 4.11 -1.90
C LEU A 200 -7.68 3.54 -2.67
N TRP A 201 -6.82 4.41 -3.18
CA TRP A 201 -5.64 4.01 -3.95
C TRP A 201 -4.60 3.32 -3.07
N THR A 202 -4.40 3.76 -1.82
CA THR A 202 -3.52 3.05 -0.88
C THR A 202 -4.03 1.65 -0.58
N ALA A 203 -5.33 1.50 -0.28
CA ALA A 203 -5.93 0.20 0.00
C ALA A 203 -5.81 -0.73 -1.20
N TRP A 204 -6.13 -0.24 -2.39
CA TRP A 204 -5.99 -0.99 -3.64
C TRP A 204 -4.54 -1.40 -3.93
N MET A 205 -3.57 -0.49 -3.77
CA MET A 205 -2.15 -0.79 -3.97
C MET A 205 -1.63 -1.81 -2.96
N VAL A 206 -2.01 -1.71 -1.68
CA VAL A 206 -1.63 -2.70 -0.67
C VAL A 206 -2.18 -4.07 -1.04
N VAL A 207 -3.47 -4.17 -1.37
CA VAL A 207 -4.08 -5.42 -1.87
C VAL A 207 -3.35 -5.94 -3.11
N GLY A 208 -3.04 -5.04 -4.06
CA GLY A 208 -2.31 -5.33 -5.30
C GLY A 208 -0.95 -5.95 -5.03
N THR A 209 -0.12 -5.31 -4.20
CA THR A 209 1.23 -5.79 -3.86
C THR A 209 1.20 -7.18 -3.25
N VAL A 210 0.25 -7.48 -2.37
CA VAL A 210 0.14 -8.81 -1.72
C VAL A 210 -0.20 -9.88 -2.74
N LEU A 211 -1.17 -9.59 -3.60
CA LEU A 211 -1.59 -10.53 -4.64
C LEU A 211 -0.47 -10.73 -5.67
N GLU A 212 0.23 -9.67 -6.03
CA GLU A 212 1.42 -9.71 -6.88
C GLU A 212 2.53 -10.56 -6.26
N GLU A 213 2.86 -10.38 -4.98
CA GLU A 213 3.85 -11.21 -4.28
C GLU A 213 3.44 -12.68 -4.27
N SER A 214 2.16 -12.99 -4.09
CA SER A 214 1.67 -14.37 -4.13
C SER A 214 1.86 -15.01 -5.51
N GLU A 215 1.66 -14.25 -6.59
CA GLU A 215 1.87 -14.71 -7.96
C GLU A 215 3.36 -14.86 -8.28
N LEU A 216 4.19 -13.92 -7.85
CA LEU A 216 5.66 -13.98 -8.00
C LEU A 216 6.26 -15.16 -7.24
N VAL A 217 5.77 -15.45 -6.04
CA VAL A 217 6.17 -16.66 -5.30
C VAL A 217 5.80 -17.93 -6.06
N ALA A 218 4.62 -17.96 -6.69
CA ALA A 218 4.17 -19.12 -7.46
C ALA A 218 4.96 -19.30 -8.77
N GLU A 219 5.48 -18.23 -9.36
CA GLU A 219 6.21 -18.25 -10.63
C GLU A 219 7.73 -18.42 -10.45
N ILE A 220 8.32 -17.72 -9.47
CA ILE A 220 9.78 -17.67 -9.24
C ILE A 220 10.21 -18.68 -8.15
N GLY A 221 9.40 -18.91 -7.12
CA GLY A 221 9.71 -19.86 -6.04
C GLY A 221 10.67 -19.32 -4.96
N GLU A 222 11.59 -20.17 -4.48
CA GLU A 222 12.51 -19.85 -3.36
C GLU A 222 13.40 -18.61 -3.56
N PRO A 223 13.94 -18.30 -4.76
CA PRO A 223 14.71 -17.08 -4.95
C PRO A 223 13.94 -15.82 -4.55
N TYR A 224 12.64 -15.76 -4.85
CA TYR A 224 11.78 -14.66 -4.44
C TYR A 224 11.50 -14.67 -2.94
N ARG A 225 11.30 -15.86 -2.34
CA ARG A 225 11.14 -15.98 -0.88
C ARG A 225 12.38 -15.54 -0.11
N ALA A 226 13.57 -15.85 -0.60
CA ALA A 226 14.84 -15.36 -0.03
C ALA A 226 14.88 -13.83 -0.08
N TYR A 227 14.55 -13.26 -1.24
CA TYR A 227 14.43 -11.81 -1.41
C TYR A 227 13.40 -11.16 -0.46
N GLN A 228 12.25 -11.80 -0.21
CA GLN A 228 11.24 -11.34 0.75
C GLN A 228 11.75 -11.27 2.20
N ARG A 229 12.72 -12.13 2.58
CA ARG A 229 13.33 -12.11 3.92
C ARG A 229 14.27 -10.91 4.08
N GLU A 230 14.97 -10.54 3.02
CA GLU A 230 16.01 -9.52 3.06
C GLU A 230 15.47 -8.10 2.86
N VAL A 231 14.62 -7.90 1.87
CA VAL A 231 14.15 -6.57 1.44
C VAL A 231 12.71 -6.37 1.90
N PRO A 232 12.34 -5.26 2.58
CA PRO A 232 10.97 -4.99 3.02
C PRO A 232 10.01 -4.71 1.85
N MET A 233 8.70 -4.90 2.07
CA MET A 233 7.67 -4.76 1.02
C MET A 233 7.57 -3.34 0.45
N LEU A 234 7.15 -2.38 1.28
CA LEU A 234 6.86 -1.00 0.87
C LEU A 234 7.67 0.06 1.61
N LEU A 235 7.91 -0.11 2.92
CA LEU A 235 8.63 0.90 3.71
C LEU A 235 10.08 0.46 3.94
N PRO A 236 11.07 1.33 3.63
CA PRO A 236 12.47 0.99 3.82
C PRO A 236 12.76 0.76 5.31
N ARG A 237 13.63 -0.19 5.60
CA ARG A 237 14.10 -0.41 6.98
C ARG A 237 14.93 0.80 7.39
N LEU A 238 14.42 1.62 8.29
CA LEU A 238 15.24 2.59 9.01
C LEU A 238 16.30 1.80 9.79
N ARG A 239 17.51 1.72 9.24
CA ARG A 239 18.69 1.31 10.00
C ARG A 239 19.03 2.45 10.96
N ILE A 240 18.25 2.57 12.04
CA ILE A 240 18.72 3.27 13.22
C ILE A 240 20.01 2.55 13.59
N GLY A 241 21.13 3.27 13.54
CA GLY A 241 22.46 2.68 13.67
C GLY A 241 22.48 1.69 14.83
N SER A 242 23.11 0.54 14.59
CA SER A 242 23.56 -0.37 15.63
C SER A 242 24.63 0.37 16.46
N ALA A 243 24.20 1.34 17.25
CA ALA A 243 25.03 1.94 18.27
C ALA A 243 25.10 0.95 19.44
N ALA A 244 26.23 0.25 19.47
CA ALA A 244 26.85 -0.40 20.63
C ALA A 244 26.12 -1.58 21.30
N LYS A 245 26.95 -2.43 21.92
CA LYS A 245 26.58 -3.56 22.77
C LYS A 245 25.53 -3.12 23.81
N GLY A 246 24.36 -3.76 23.76
CA GLY A 246 23.20 -3.48 24.60
C GLY A 246 22.07 -2.87 23.78
N SER A 247 21.12 -3.69 23.30
CA SER A 247 19.95 -3.15 22.60
C SER A 247 19.21 -2.22 23.57
N TRP A 248 18.89 -0.98 23.16
CA TRP A 248 18.07 -0.02 23.95
C TRP A 248 16.76 -0.65 24.46
N ALA A 249 16.30 -1.69 23.77
CA ALA A 249 15.11 -2.43 24.12
C ALA A 249 15.30 -3.41 25.29
N GLY A 250 16.50 -3.56 25.86
CA GLY A 250 16.79 -4.54 26.90
C GLY A 250 16.91 -5.99 26.39
N PRO A 251 17.25 -6.96 27.27
CA PRO A 251 17.50 -8.36 26.90
C PRO A 251 16.23 -9.16 26.54
N ARG A 252 15.04 -8.68 26.92
CA ARG A 252 13.75 -9.33 26.61
C ARG A 252 12.83 -8.44 25.76
N GLY A 253 13.23 -7.21 25.48
CA GLY A 253 12.45 -6.25 24.69
C GLY A 253 11.60 -5.29 25.54
N GLU A 254 11.97 -5.07 26.80
CA GLU A 254 11.37 -4.14 27.75
C GLU A 254 11.18 -2.72 27.18
N GLY A 255 12.15 -2.20 26.41
CA GLY A 255 12.04 -0.88 25.81
C GLY A 255 10.92 -0.78 24.76
N TYR A 256 10.58 -1.87 24.07
CA TYR A 256 9.39 -1.89 23.20
C TYR A 256 8.10 -1.78 24.03
N VAL A 257 8.07 -2.30 25.25
CA VAL A 257 6.88 -2.17 26.11
C VAL A 257 6.73 -0.72 26.57
N VAL A 258 7.82 -0.08 26.98
CA VAL A 258 7.81 1.35 27.37
C VAL A 258 7.36 2.23 26.20
N LEU A 259 7.93 2.01 25.00
CA LEU A 259 7.54 2.77 23.81
C LEU A 259 6.09 2.50 23.40
N GLN A 260 5.61 1.26 23.56
CA GLN A 260 4.20 0.94 23.36
C GLN A 260 3.30 1.72 24.32
N LEU A 261 3.63 1.76 25.61
CA LEU A 261 2.84 2.48 26.61
C LEU A 261 2.83 3.99 26.32
N ALA A 262 3.98 4.56 25.95
CA ALA A 262 4.07 5.95 25.52
C ALA A 262 3.21 6.24 24.28
N LEU A 263 3.22 5.33 23.31
CA LEU A 263 2.43 5.46 22.08
C LEU A 263 0.92 5.31 22.33
N VAL A 264 0.51 4.37 23.17
CA VAL A 264 -0.88 4.24 23.62
C VAL A 264 -1.30 5.51 24.36
N ALA A 265 -0.44 6.03 25.24
CA ALA A 265 -0.71 7.29 25.94
C ALA A 265 -0.85 8.47 24.99
N LEU A 266 0.00 8.53 23.94
CA LEU A 266 -0.11 9.53 22.89
C LEU A 266 -1.41 9.40 22.08
N VAL A 267 -1.85 8.17 21.77
CA VAL A 267 -3.13 7.97 21.06
C VAL A 267 -4.32 8.44 21.91
N VAL A 268 -4.33 8.14 23.21
CA VAL A 268 -5.49 8.40 24.10
C VAL A 268 -5.51 9.86 24.60
N TRP A 269 -4.35 10.35 25.05
CA TRP A 269 -4.20 11.64 25.73
C TRP A 269 -3.35 12.66 24.97
N GLY A 270 -2.78 12.27 23.82
CA GLY A 270 -2.06 13.21 22.99
C GLY A 270 -2.94 14.36 22.48
N PRO A 271 -2.32 15.43 21.99
CA PRO A 271 -3.04 16.51 21.33
C PRO A 271 -3.95 15.94 20.23
N ARG A 272 -5.22 16.33 20.25
CA ARG A 272 -6.22 15.88 19.27
C ARG A 272 -6.37 16.85 18.11
N THR A 273 -5.95 18.08 18.31
CA THR A 273 -6.02 19.15 17.32
C THR A 273 -4.76 19.99 17.43
N TRP A 274 -4.53 20.80 16.42
CA TRP A 274 -3.50 21.85 16.43
C TRP A 274 -4.18 23.18 16.11
N PRO A 275 -3.58 24.34 16.44
CA PRO A 275 -4.13 25.64 16.06
C PRO A 275 -4.33 25.74 14.54
N GLY A 276 -5.56 26.04 14.11
CA GLY A 276 -5.92 26.05 12.69
C GLY A 276 -6.26 24.68 12.10
N ALA A 277 -6.38 23.63 12.93
CA ALA A 277 -6.86 22.34 12.47
C ALA A 277 -8.32 22.43 11.99
N PRO A 278 -8.68 21.65 10.96
CA PRO A 278 -9.98 21.74 10.31
C PRO A 278 -11.03 21.08 11.18
N GLN A 279 -12.19 21.72 11.32
CA GLN A 279 -13.31 21.11 12.01
C GLN A 279 -13.93 20.04 11.13
N TRP A 280 -14.22 18.88 11.71
CA TRP A 280 -14.87 17.81 10.99
C TRP A 280 -16.32 18.16 10.66
N PRO A 281 -16.79 17.93 9.41
CA PRO A 281 -18.18 18.18 9.06
C PRO A 281 -19.14 17.33 9.90
N GLN A 282 -20.21 17.94 10.41
CA GLN A 282 -21.12 17.31 11.37
C GLN A 282 -21.79 16.02 10.86
N THR A 283 -22.07 15.93 9.56
CA THR A 283 -22.62 14.73 8.92
C THR A 283 -21.62 13.57 8.86
N LEU A 284 -20.35 13.87 8.60
CA LEU A 284 -19.27 12.88 8.60
C LEU A 284 -18.93 12.42 10.02
N SER A 285 -19.15 13.26 11.03
CA SER A 285 -18.92 12.91 12.44
C SER A 285 -19.75 11.70 12.88
N TYR A 286 -21.04 11.61 12.54
CA TYR A 286 -21.88 10.48 12.96
C TYR A 286 -21.45 9.15 12.32
N LEU A 287 -21.24 9.15 11.00
CA LEU A 287 -20.79 7.96 10.27
C LEU A 287 -19.41 7.50 10.76
N SER A 288 -18.51 8.45 11.00
CA SER A 288 -17.18 8.15 11.49
C SER A 288 -17.16 7.71 12.94
N THR A 289 -18.00 8.26 13.81
CA THR A 289 -18.15 7.75 15.18
C THR A 289 -18.69 6.32 15.17
N ALA A 290 -19.68 6.01 14.33
CA ALA A 290 -20.20 4.65 14.20
C ALA A 290 -19.14 3.67 13.67
N ALA A 291 -18.41 4.06 12.62
CA ALA A 291 -17.30 3.27 12.09
C ALA A 291 -16.18 3.09 13.13
N GLY A 292 -15.82 4.16 13.85
CA GLY A 292 -14.80 4.16 14.88
C GLY A 292 -15.16 3.29 16.08
N ALA A 293 -16.40 3.36 16.55
CA ALA A 293 -16.92 2.50 17.61
C ALA A 293 -16.88 1.03 17.18
N THR A 294 -17.28 0.74 15.94
CA THR A 294 -17.20 -0.62 15.37
C THR A 294 -15.76 -1.13 15.37
N LEU A 295 -14.79 -0.33 14.91
CA LEU A 295 -13.38 -0.70 14.91
C LEU A 295 -12.82 -0.90 16.32
N LEU A 296 -13.21 -0.07 17.29
CA LEU A 296 -12.83 -0.23 18.70
C LEU A 296 -13.37 -1.54 19.28
N SER A 297 -14.65 -1.84 19.07
CA SER A 297 -15.27 -3.07 19.56
C SER A 297 -14.67 -4.32 18.92
N LEU A 298 -14.47 -4.31 17.59
CA LEU A 298 -13.82 -5.42 16.89
C LEU A 298 -12.36 -5.59 17.34
N GLY A 299 -11.60 -4.49 17.44
CA GLY A 299 -10.22 -4.52 17.90
C GLY A 299 -10.11 -5.09 19.32
N ALA A 300 -10.97 -4.65 20.24
CA ALA A 300 -11.03 -5.17 21.60
C ALA A 300 -11.37 -6.67 21.62
N LEU A 301 -12.35 -7.11 20.82
CA LEU A 301 -12.71 -8.52 20.71
C LEU A 301 -11.55 -9.37 20.19
N VAL A 302 -10.79 -8.88 19.21
CA VAL A 302 -9.60 -9.58 18.70
C VAL A 302 -8.50 -9.67 19.77
N VAL A 303 -8.27 -8.60 20.55
CA VAL A 303 -7.31 -8.62 21.66
C VAL A 303 -7.73 -9.63 22.72
N ILE A 304 -9.00 -9.62 23.15
CA ILE A 304 -9.55 -10.54 24.15
C ILE A 304 -9.45 -11.99 23.65
N ALA A 305 -9.83 -12.25 22.40
CA ALA A 305 -9.70 -13.57 21.79
C ALA A 305 -8.23 -14.03 21.69
N GLY A 306 -7.31 -13.11 21.42
CA GLY A 306 -5.87 -13.37 21.38
C GLY A 306 -5.33 -13.76 22.76
N ILE A 307 -5.67 -12.99 23.79
CA ILE A 307 -5.32 -13.27 25.19
C ILE A 307 -5.87 -14.64 25.62
N ALA A 308 -7.14 -14.90 25.34
CA ALA A 308 -7.79 -16.17 25.69
C ALA A 308 -7.15 -17.37 24.96
N ALA A 309 -6.80 -17.22 23.69
CA ALA A 309 -6.18 -18.29 22.91
C ALA A 309 -4.75 -18.62 23.39
N LEU A 310 -3.96 -17.59 23.71
CA LEU A 310 -2.56 -17.69 24.11
C LEU A 310 -2.40 -18.21 25.56
N GLY A 311 -3.31 -17.82 26.46
CA GLY A 311 -3.40 -18.34 27.82
C GLY A 311 -2.06 -18.27 28.59
N ARG A 312 -1.54 -19.43 29.00
CA ARG A 312 -0.29 -19.54 29.78
C ARG A 312 0.96 -19.04 29.03
N ASN A 313 0.92 -18.99 27.70
CA ASN A 313 2.03 -18.52 26.86
C ASN A 313 2.10 -16.99 26.78
N LEU A 314 1.15 -16.25 27.38
CA LEU A 314 1.13 -14.79 27.36
C LEU A 314 2.37 -14.21 28.07
N ALA A 315 3.11 -13.38 27.33
CA ALA A 315 4.23 -12.60 27.82
C ALA A 315 3.95 -11.11 27.63
N ALA A 316 4.31 -10.28 28.61
CA ALA A 316 4.19 -8.82 28.51
C ALA A 316 5.30 -8.19 27.65
N VAL A 317 6.39 -8.91 27.45
CA VAL A 317 7.54 -8.52 26.65
C VAL A 317 7.57 -9.34 25.34
N PRO A 318 8.18 -8.81 24.26
CA PRO A 318 8.21 -9.49 22.97
C PRO A 318 8.92 -10.86 22.97
N ARG A 319 9.84 -11.10 23.89
CA ARG A 319 10.53 -12.40 23.97
C ARG A 319 9.58 -13.45 24.57
N PRO A 320 9.42 -14.63 23.94
CA PRO A 320 8.51 -15.65 24.44
C PRO A 320 8.95 -16.15 25.83
N LYS A 321 7.98 -16.67 26.60
CA LYS A 321 8.29 -17.34 27.87
C LYS A 321 9.10 -18.61 27.61
N GLN A 322 9.99 -18.96 28.53
CA GLN A 322 10.70 -20.24 28.49
C GLN A 322 9.69 -21.39 28.47
N GLY A 323 9.87 -22.32 27.52
CA GLY A 323 8.95 -23.45 27.31
C GLY A 323 7.62 -23.08 26.64
N ALA A 324 7.50 -21.89 26.04
CA ALA A 324 6.32 -21.52 25.28
C ALA A 324 6.07 -22.49 24.11
N THR A 325 4.81 -22.89 23.95
CA THR A 325 4.36 -23.76 22.86
C THR A 325 3.71 -22.95 21.75
N LEU A 326 3.78 -23.46 20.52
CA LEU A 326 3.11 -22.83 19.39
C LEU A 326 1.58 -22.90 19.56
N VAL A 327 0.91 -21.76 19.40
CA VAL A 327 -0.56 -21.66 19.45
C VAL A 327 -1.08 -21.30 18.07
N GLU A 328 -1.78 -22.24 17.43
CA GLU A 328 -2.38 -22.07 16.09
C GLU A 328 -3.92 -22.06 16.15
N ARG A 329 -4.54 -21.77 17.30
CA ARG A 329 -6.00 -21.81 17.49
C ARG A 329 -6.61 -20.41 17.66
N GLY A 330 -7.91 -20.30 17.40
CA GLY A 330 -8.63 -19.02 17.52
C GLY A 330 -8.10 -17.98 16.53
N PRO A 331 -7.86 -16.72 16.94
CA PRO A 331 -7.42 -15.66 16.03
C PRO A 331 -6.01 -15.90 15.46
N TYR A 332 -5.20 -16.75 16.10
CA TYR A 332 -3.88 -17.17 15.60
C TYR A 332 -3.95 -18.05 14.33
N ARG A 333 -5.15 -18.50 13.92
CA ARG A 333 -5.36 -19.13 12.60
C ARG A 333 -5.41 -18.11 11.47
N LEU A 334 -5.76 -16.87 11.80
CA LEU A 334 -6.00 -15.81 10.82
C LEU A 334 -4.78 -14.92 10.69
N VAL A 335 -4.15 -14.54 11.80
CA VAL A 335 -2.94 -13.71 11.84
C VAL A 335 -2.02 -14.14 12.97
N ARG A 336 -0.70 -13.97 12.81
CA ARG A 336 0.31 -14.40 13.80
C ARG A 336 0.32 -13.53 15.05
N HIS A 337 -0.03 -12.25 14.92
CA HIS A 337 -0.02 -11.26 16.01
C HIS A 337 -1.38 -10.59 16.20
N PRO A 338 -2.45 -11.35 16.52
CA PRO A 338 -3.82 -10.81 16.57
C PRO A 338 -3.98 -9.69 17.60
N MET A 339 -3.25 -9.75 18.72
CA MET A 339 -3.29 -8.71 19.74
C MET A 339 -2.75 -7.36 19.22
N TYR A 340 -1.71 -7.38 18.38
CA TYR A 340 -1.19 -6.17 17.75
C TYR A 340 -2.14 -5.64 16.68
N SER A 341 -2.75 -6.53 15.89
CA SER A 341 -3.81 -6.17 14.93
C SER A 341 -4.98 -5.49 15.64
N GLY A 342 -5.44 -6.06 16.74
CA GLY A 342 -6.52 -5.51 17.56
C GLY A 342 -6.16 -4.15 18.16
N ALA A 343 -4.93 -3.97 18.67
CA ALA A 343 -4.46 -2.69 19.18
C ALA A 343 -4.41 -1.60 18.09
N VAL A 344 -3.98 -1.95 16.87
CA VAL A 344 -4.00 -1.03 15.73
C VAL A 344 -5.43 -0.67 15.32
N LEU A 345 -6.34 -1.65 15.24
CA LEU A 345 -7.75 -1.40 14.98
C LEU A 345 -8.37 -0.46 16.01
N MET A 346 -8.04 -0.64 17.29
CA MET A 346 -8.48 0.25 18.36
C MET A 346 -7.91 1.66 18.20
N ALA A 347 -6.64 1.81 17.80
CA ALA A 347 -6.04 3.13 17.57
C ALA A 347 -6.72 3.88 16.42
N PHE A 348 -7.00 3.22 15.30
CA PHE A 348 -7.78 3.81 14.21
C PHE A 348 -9.23 4.10 14.62
N GLY A 349 -9.87 3.18 15.33
CA GLY A 349 -11.23 3.38 15.82
C GLY A 349 -11.34 4.59 16.75
N TRP A 350 -10.35 4.76 17.65
CA TRP A 350 -10.25 5.94 18.50
C TRP A 350 -10.09 7.23 17.70
N ALA A 351 -9.21 7.25 16.70
CA ALA A 351 -8.99 8.41 15.84
C ALA A 351 -10.27 8.86 15.11
N LEU A 352 -11.10 7.90 14.69
CA LEU A 352 -12.40 8.17 14.08
C LEU A 352 -13.44 8.66 15.09
N VAL A 353 -13.49 8.09 16.30
CA VAL A 353 -14.42 8.53 17.35
C VAL A 353 -14.13 9.97 17.80
N VAL A 354 -12.86 10.34 17.91
CA VAL A 354 -12.45 11.68 18.35
C VAL A 354 -12.32 12.69 17.20
N HIS A 355 -12.68 12.29 15.97
CA HIS A 355 -12.71 13.15 14.79
C HIS A 355 -11.38 13.89 14.55
N SER A 356 -10.25 13.21 14.76
CA SER A 356 -8.93 13.84 14.79
C SER A 356 -7.99 13.30 13.71
N PRO A 357 -7.60 14.13 12.72
CA PRO A 357 -6.54 13.78 11.78
C PRO A 357 -5.20 13.50 12.47
N LEU A 358 -4.93 14.19 13.59
CA LEU A 358 -3.70 14.00 14.35
C LEU A 358 -3.64 12.59 14.97
N CYS A 359 -4.77 12.13 15.52
CA CYS A 359 -4.92 10.78 16.03
C CYS A 359 -4.83 9.70 14.92
N ILE A 360 -5.22 10.01 13.68
CA ILE A 360 -4.96 9.12 12.52
C ILE A 360 -3.45 8.97 12.32
N GLY A 361 -2.70 10.07 12.42
CA GLY A 361 -1.23 10.04 12.41
C GLY A 361 -0.64 9.16 13.51
N TYR A 362 -1.18 9.25 14.73
CA TYR A 362 -0.76 8.39 15.85
C TYR A 362 -1.13 6.92 15.63
N ALA A 363 -2.28 6.63 15.02
CA ALA A 363 -2.68 5.27 14.65
C ALA A 363 -1.77 4.67 13.57
N LEU A 364 -1.36 5.47 12.58
CA LEU A 364 -0.35 5.08 11.59
C LEU A 364 1.01 4.81 12.27
N LEU A 365 1.43 5.69 13.19
CA LEU A 365 2.65 5.47 13.97
C LEU A 365 2.56 4.18 14.79
N ALA A 366 1.40 3.87 15.36
CA ALA A 366 1.13 2.61 16.06
C ALA A 366 1.25 1.40 15.15
N LEU A 367 0.66 1.44 13.96
CA LEU A 367 0.80 0.39 12.95
C LEU A 367 2.27 0.11 12.63
N LEU A 368 3.06 1.17 12.36
CA LEU A 368 4.49 1.05 12.06
C LEU A 368 5.26 0.46 13.25
N PHE A 369 5.01 0.96 14.45
CA PHE A 369 5.64 0.50 15.67
C PHE A 369 5.36 -0.98 15.93
N PHE A 370 4.09 -1.41 15.84
CA PHE A 370 3.70 -2.80 16.05
C PHE A 370 4.25 -3.73 14.97
N ASP A 371 4.41 -3.27 13.73
CA ASP A 371 5.09 -4.04 12.69
C ASP A 371 6.57 -4.28 13.02
N VAL A 372 7.29 -3.25 13.46
CA VAL A 372 8.69 -3.38 13.89
C VAL A 372 8.80 -4.32 15.10
N LYS A 373 7.90 -4.16 16.09
CA LYS A 373 7.84 -4.99 17.29
C LYS A 373 7.57 -6.47 16.93
N ALA A 374 6.57 -6.72 16.08
CA ALA A 374 6.22 -8.07 15.61
C ALA A 374 7.38 -8.75 14.87
N ARG A 375 8.10 -8.04 14.00
CA ARG A 375 9.29 -8.59 13.31
C ARG A 375 10.38 -9.01 14.29
N ARG A 376 10.56 -8.25 15.37
CA ARG A 376 11.57 -8.55 16.37
C ARG A 376 11.15 -9.77 17.21
N GLU A 377 9.90 -9.83 17.61
CA GLU A 377 9.28 -10.99 18.27
C GLU A 377 9.39 -12.26 17.43
N GLU A 378 9.11 -12.18 16.13
CA GLU A 378 9.24 -13.33 15.22
C GLU A 378 10.64 -13.91 15.16
N ARG A 379 11.70 -13.10 15.32
CA ARG A 379 13.07 -13.63 15.36
C ARG A 379 13.29 -14.51 16.59
N TRP A 380 12.81 -14.07 17.75
CA TRP A 380 12.88 -14.86 18.97
C TRP A 380 11.97 -16.10 18.90
N LEU A 381 10.79 -15.98 18.29
CA LEU A 381 9.90 -17.14 18.09
C LEU A 381 10.51 -18.19 17.15
N MET A 382 11.22 -17.77 16.10
CA MET A 382 11.95 -18.70 15.23
C MET A 382 13.09 -19.44 15.93
N GLU A 383 13.71 -18.81 16.94
CA GLU A 383 14.82 -19.38 17.70
C GLU A 383 14.34 -20.27 18.86
N GLU A 384 13.27 -19.86 19.56
CA GLU A 384 12.88 -20.45 20.85
C GLU A 384 11.61 -21.32 20.78
N VAL A 385 10.81 -21.23 19.71
CA VAL A 385 9.55 -21.99 19.57
C VAL A 385 9.61 -22.97 18.40
N SER A 386 9.59 -24.26 18.73
CA SER A 386 9.55 -25.32 17.71
C SER A 386 8.28 -25.24 16.86
N GLY A 387 8.42 -25.45 15.55
CA GLY A 387 7.32 -25.40 14.59
C GLY A 387 6.90 -24.00 14.14
N TYR A 388 7.51 -22.93 14.68
CA TYR A 388 7.14 -21.55 14.31
C TYR A 388 7.43 -21.22 12.83
N GLY A 389 8.51 -21.77 12.26
CA GLY A 389 8.88 -21.55 10.85
C GLY A 389 7.79 -21.97 9.85
N PRO A 390 7.35 -23.24 9.86
CA PRO A 390 6.22 -23.70 9.02
C PRO A 390 4.92 -22.92 9.26
N TYR A 391 4.63 -22.53 10.50
CA TYR A 391 3.49 -21.68 10.83
C TYR A 391 3.61 -20.28 10.19
N ALA A 392 4.78 -19.66 10.29
CA ALA A 392 5.07 -18.35 9.72
C ALA A 392 4.96 -18.31 8.19
N GLN A 393 5.09 -19.45 7.52
CA GLN A 393 4.89 -19.55 6.07
C GLN A 393 3.40 -19.62 5.65
N ARG A 394 2.51 -20.04 6.56
CA ARG A 394 1.10 -20.32 6.26
C ARG A 394 0.14 -19.23 6.72
N VAL A 395 0.45 -18.55 7.84
CA VAL A 395 -0.45 -17.57 8.48
C VAL A 395 0.15 -16.18 8.34
N PRO A 396 -0.57 -15.14 7.88
CA PRO A 396 -0.05 -13.77 7.71
C PRO A 396 0.26 -13.09 9.07
N ARG A 397 1.12 -12.08 9.10
CA ARG A 397 1.62 -11.45 10.32
C ARG A 397 0.58 -10.66 11.13
N LEU A 398 0.01 -9.61 10.54
CA LEU A 398 -0.81 -8.61 11.23
C LEU A 398 -2.17 -8.40 10.56
N ILE A 399 -2.28 -8.41 9.24
CA ILE A 399 -3.54 -8.11 8.57
C ILE A 399 -4.00 -9.38 7.85
N PRO A 400 -5.20 -9.92 8.18
CA PRO A 400 -5.69 -11.14 7.56
C PRO A 400 -5.65 -11.01 6.04
N PHE A 401 -5.12 -12.03 5.37
CA PHE A 401 -5.04 -12.13 3.90
C PHE A 401 -4.23 -11.03 3.18
N LEU A 402 -3.62 -10.10 3.91
CA LEU A 402 -2.77 -9.05 3.35
C LEU A 402 -1.30 -9.23 3.75
N TYR A 403 -1.01 -9.37 5.04
CA TYR A 403 0.37 -9.23 5.51
C TYR A 403 0.68 -10.05 6.75
#